data_AF-A0AAD7Z3Z8-F1
#
_entry.id   AF-A0AAD7Z3Z8-F1
#
_cell.length_a   1.000
_cell.length_b   1.000
_cell.length_c   1.000
_cell.angle_alpha   90.00
_cell.angle_beta   90.00
_cell.angle_gamma   90.00
#
_symmetry.space_group_name_H-M   'P 1'
#
loop_
_entity.id
_entity.type
_entity.pdbx_description
1 polymer ?
#
loop_
_entity_poly.entity_id
_entity_poly.type
_entity_poly.pdbx_seq_one_letter_code
_entity_poly.pdbx_strand_id
1 'polypeptide(L)'
;MLSWTLLSCLLVGAAAAYPYGWLPQNDTRSYEVEGRTLAAIHQVSNKFTGVLLKATLELYRPDATVIRGQLKTPVYAQINRDLSGGWSEQIPDLSVNWNKLPVTGSPFEVHLNYTTGQVERLIVNVAVELWEVNMIKGIL
;
A
#
# COMPACT_ATOMS: atom_id res chain seq x y z
N MET A 1 -16.03 -1.61 44.86
CA MET A 1 -15.23 -0.61 44.12
C MET A 1 -14.04 -1.35 43.52
N LEU A 2 -13.96 -1.43 42.19
CA LEU A 2 -12.82 -2.05 41.53
C LEU A 2 -11.57 -1.20 41.83
N SER A 3 -10.53 -1.80 42.41
CA SER A 3 -9.29 -1.08 42.75
C SER A 3 -8.68 -0.48 41.49
N TRP A 4 -8.19 0.76 41.58
CA TRP A 4 -7.57 1.49 40.47
C TRP A 4 -6.45 0.67 39.80
N THR A 5 -5.67 -0.05 40.59
CA THR A 5 -4.59 -0.93 40.10
C THR A 5 -5.12 -2.09 39.26
N LEU A 6 -6.24 -2.70 39.68
CA LEU A 6 -6.88 -3.77 38.90
C LEU A 6 -7.40 -3.24 37.57
N LEU A 7 -7.97 -2.04 37.55
CA LEU A 7 -8.42 -1.38 36.32
C LEU A 7 -7.24 -1.11 35.37
N SER A 8 -6.11 -0.61 35.89
CA SER A 8 -4.90 -0.38 35.10
C SER A 8 -4.34 -1.68 34.52
N CYS A 9 -4.25 -2.76 35.31
CA CYS A 9 -3.79 -4.07 34.83
C CYS A 9 -4.71 -4.65 33.74
N LEU A 10 -6.04 -4.48 33.88
CA LEU A 10 -7.02 -4.92 32.89
C LEU A 10 -6.89 -4.15 31.57
N LEU A 11 -6.68 -2.83 31.64
CA LEU A 11 -6.46 -1.98 30.47
C LEU A 11 -5.16 -2.33 29.74
N VAL A 12 -4.07 -2.56 30.48
CA VAL A 12 -2.79 -2.98 29.90
C VAL A 12 -2.91 -4.37 29.26
N GLY A 13 -3.59 -5.31 29.93
CA GLY A 13 -3.85 -6.64 29.38
C GLY A 13 -4.69 -6.60 28.11
N ALA A 14 -5.73 -5.77 28.08
CA ALA A 14 -6.57 -5.58 26.89
C ALA A 14 -5.81 -4.93 25.73
N ALA A 15 -4.93 -3.96 26.00
CA ALA A 15 -4.09 -3.32 24.99
C ALA A 15 -3.04 -4.28 24.42
N ALA A 16 -2.41 -5.09 25.28
CA ALA A 16 -1.42 -6.09 24.87
C ALA A 16 -2.04 -7.30 24.12
N ALA A 17 -3.32 -7.57 24.35
CA ALA A 17 -4.06 -8.62 23.64
C ALA A 17 -4.57 -8.19 22.25
N TYR A 18 -4.41 -6.91 21.88
CA TYR A 18 -4.83 -6.43 20.57
C TYR A 18 -3.90 -7.01 19.49
N PRO A 19 -4.43 -7.63 18.43
CA PRO A 19 -3.61 -8.28 17.41
C PRO A 19 -2.67 -7.26 16.75
N TYR A 20 -1.39 -7.62 16.65
CA TYR A 20 -0.39 -6.80 15.96
C TYR A 20 -0.79 -6.53 14.50
N GLY A 21 -0.41 -5.37 13.96
CA GLY A 21 -0.76 -4.94 12.60
C GLY A 21 -1.89 -3.90 12.56
N TRP A 22 -1.99 -3.17 11.45
CA TRP A 22 -2.91 -2.02 11.31
C TRP A 22 -4.34 -2.41 10.92
N LEU A 23 -4.52 -3.59 10.31
CA LEU A 23 -5.82 -4.10 9.83
C LEU A 23 -6.43 -5.03 10.89
N PRO A 24 -7.63 -4.78 11.43
CA PRO A 24 -8.25 -5.67 12.41
C PRO A 24 -8.54 -7.07 11.85
N GLN A 25 -8.58 -8.09 12.71
CA GLN A 25 -8.95 -9.44 12.28
C GLN A 25 -10.42 -9.51 11.87
N ASN A 26 -10.71 -10.32 10.84
CA ASN A 26 -12.01 -10.46 10.19
C ASN A 26 -12.55 -9.16 9.56
N ASP A 27 -11.66 -8.22 9.26
CA ASP A 27 -12.01 -6.95 8.61
C ASP A 27 -11.50 -6.92 7.16
N THR A 28 -12.21 -6.15 6.34
CA THR A 28 -11.86 -5.89 4.94
C THR A 28 -11.71 -4.39 4.76
N ARG A 29 -10.59 -3.96 4.17
CA ARG A 29 -10.32 -2.55 3.88
C ARG A 29 -9.93 -2.38 2.43
N SER A 30 -10.45 -1.32 1.83
CA SER A 30 -10.10 -0.86 0.50
C SER A 30 -9.31 0.42 0.62
N TYR A 31 -8.17 0.49 -0.06
CA TYR A 31 -7.29 1.65 -0.09
C TYR A 31 -7.14 2.14 -1.53
N GLU A 32 -7.19 3.44 -1.71
CA GLU A 32 -6.74 4.06 -2.96
C GLU A 32 -5.22 4.21 -2.87
N VAL A 33 -4.52 3.65 -3.85
CA VAL A 33 -3.06 3.68 -3.92
C VAL A 33 -2.68 4.62 -5.04
N GLU A 34 -1.95 5.67 -4.70
CA GLU A 34 -1.35 6.60 -5.66
C GLU A 34 0.17 6.58 -5.53
N GLY A 35 0.85 6.40 -6.66
CA GLY A 35 2.30 6.45 -6.74
C GLY A 35 2.76 7.50 -7.73
N ARG A 36 3.85 8.22 -7.40
CA ARG A 36 4.54 9.09 -8.34
C ARG A 36 6.04 8.86 -8.28
N THR A 37 6.66 8.61 -9.42
CA THR A 37 8.12 8.57 -9.55
C THR A 37 8.53 9.59 -10.59
N LEU A 38 9.36 10.56 -10.20
CA LEU A 38 9.78 11.67 -11.05
C LEU A 38 11.30 11.76 -11.11
N ALA A 39 11.79 12.14 -12.28
CA ALA A 39 13.17 12.51 -12.53
C ALA A 39 13.24 13.92 -13.12
N ALA A 40 14.20 14.72 -12.67
CA ALA A 40 14.46 16.05 -13.19
C ALA A 40 15.92 16.45 -13.00
N ILE A 41 16.40 17.33 -13.87
CA ILE A 41 17.62 18.10 -13.65
C ILE A 41 17.21 19.44 -13.04
N HIS A 42 16.81 19.40 -11.75
CA HIS A 42 16.20 20.54 -11.05
C HIS A 42 17.06 21.81 -11.02
N GLN A 43 18.38 21.66 -11.17
CA GLN A 43 19.34 22.78 -11.20
C GLN A 43 19.26 23.61 -12.49
N VAL A 44 18.68 23.04 -13.55
CA VAL A 44 18.61 23.66 -14.88
C VAL A 44 17.19 24.15 -15.18
N SER A 45 16.18 23.33 -14.86
CA SER A 45 14.77 23.72 -15.05
C SER A 45 13.85 22.83 -14.22
N ASN A 46 12.63 23.32 -13.96
CA ASN A 46 11.57 22.57 -13.30
C ASN A 46 10.83 21.60 -14.24
N LYS A 47 11.53 21.04 -15.23
CA LYS A 47 10.98 20.03 -16.12
C LYS A 47 11.17 18.64 -15.51
N PHE A 48 10.05 17.98 -15.23
CA PHE A 48 10.01 16.63 -14.68
C PHE A 48 9.47 15.66 -15.72
N THR A 49 10.09 14.48 -15.77
CA THR A 49 9.58 13.32 -16.49
C THR A 49 9.39 12.17 -15.52
N GLY A 50 8.43 11.29 -15.76
CA GLY A 50 8.18 10.20 -14.83
C GLY A 50 6.92 9.41 -15.08
N VAL A 51 6.54 8.63 -14.07
CA VAL A 51 5.38 7.74 -14.08
C VAL A 51 4.50 8.03 -12.88
N LEU A 52 3.21 8.15 -13.14
CA LEU A 52 2.14 8.15 -12.15
C LEU A 52 1.47 6.77 -12.16
N LEU A 53 1.04 6.30 -11.00
CA LEU A 53 0.34 5.03 -10.80
C LEU A 53 -0.88 5.28 -9.93
N LYS A 54 -2.01 4.65 -10.29
CA LYS A 54 -3.20 4.57 -9.45
C LYS A 54 -3.75 3.16 -9.43
N ALA A 55 -4.24 2.72 -8.28
CA ALA A 55 -4.91 1.45 -8.15
C ALA A 55 -5.83 1.44 -6.91
N THR A 56 -6.67 0.42 -6.81
CA THR A 56 -7.37 0.09 -5.57
C THR A 56 -6.74 -1.16 -4.96
N LEU A 57 -6.29 -1.08 -3.71
CA LEU A 57 -5.80 -2.22 -2.95
C LEU A 57 -6.90 -2.69 -1.99
N GLU A 58 -7.40 -3.90 -2.21
CA GLU A 58 -8.31 -4.55 -1.27
C GLU A 58 -7.54 -5.52 -0.39
N LEU A 59 -7.68 -5.39 0.93
CA LEU A 59 -7.09 -6.24 1.93
C LEU A 59 -8.17 -6.87 2.81
N TYR A 60 -8.04 -8.15 3.09
CA TYR A 60 -8.87 -8.90 4.03
C TYR A 60 -7.99 -9.67 4.99
N ARG A 61 -8.25 -9.56 6.31
CA ARG A 61 -7.47 -10.26 7.33
C ARG A 61 -8.25 -11.42 7.93
N PRO A 62 -8.12 -12.66 7.41
CA PRO A 62 -8.79 -13.83 7.98
C PRO A 62 -8.29 -14.20 9.38
N ASP A 63 -6.99 -14.00 9.66
CA ASP A 63 -6.38 -14.41 10.92
C ASP A 63 -5.29 -13.45 11.42
N ALA A 64 -4.71 -13.75 12.58
CA ALA A 64 -3.71 -12.90 13.22
C ALA A 64 -2.39 -12.78 12.44
N THR A 65 -2.11 -13.69 11.50
CA THR A 65 -0.82 -13.78 10.81
C THR A 65 -0.93 -13.65 9.30
N VAL A 66 -2.12 -13.70 8.73
CA VAL A 66 -2.32 -13.66 7.27
C VAL A 66 -3.23 -12.50 6.88
N ILE A 67 -2.79 -11.73 5.89
CA ILE A 67 -3.59 -10.75 5.16
C ILE A 67 -3.66 -11.20 3.70
N ARG A 68 -4.87 -11.30 3.15
CA ARG A 68 -5.11 -11.54 1.73
C ARG A 68 -5.31 -10.21 1.02
N GLY A 69 -4.61 -10.01 -0.08
CA GLY A 69 -4.66 -8.79 -0.85
C GLY A 69 -4.98 -9.01 -2.32
N GLN A 70 -5.56 -8.01 -2.96
CA GLN A 70 -5.73 -7.96 -4.40
C GLN A 70 -5.60 -6.52 -4.90
N LEU A 71 -4.84 -6.33 -5.99
CA LEU A 71 -4.77 -5.06 -6.68
C LEU A 71 -5.84 -5.01 -7.78
N LYS A 72 -6.68 -3.98 -7.74
CA LYS A 72 -7.77 -3.76 -8.70
C LYS A 72 -7.54 -2.52 -9.53
N THR A 73 -7.96 -2.63 -10.80
CA THR A 73 -7.99 -1.54 -11.78
C THR A 73 -6.72 -0.67 -11.81
N PRO A 74 -5.50 -1.23 -11.80
CA PRO A 74 -4.31 -0.39 -11.81
C PRO A 74 -4.17 0.29 -13.16
N VAL A 75 -3.88 1.58 -13.11
CA VAL A 75 -3.60 2.43 -14.24
C VAL A 75 -2.28 3.16 -14.02
N TYR A 76 -1.61 3.47 -15.11
CA TYR A 76 -0.39 4.26 -15.09
C TYR A 76 -0.45 5.35 -16.14
N ALA A 77 0.36 6.38 -15.96
CA ALA A 77 0.55 7.40 -16.96
C ALA A 77 1.99 7.88 -16.96
N GLN A 78 2.52 8.12 -18.15
CA GLN A 78 3.79 8.80 -18.30
C GLN A 78 3.55 10.30 -18.37
N ILE A 79 4.41 11.06 -17.71
CA ILE A 79 4.36 12.52 -17.74
C ILE A 79 5.70 13.09 -18.17
N ASN A 80 5.65 14.22 -18.86
CA ASN A 80 6.79 15.06 -19.17
C ASN A 80 6.30 16.51 -19.20
N ARG A 81 6.48 17.24 -18.10
CA ARG A 81 5.86 18.54 -17.86
C ARG A 81 6.74 19.46 -17.03
N ASP A 82 6.51 20.75 -17.18
CA ASP A 82 7.01 21.76 -16.24
C ASP A 82 6.16 21.69 -14.97
N LEU A 83 6.81 21.47 -13.83
CA LEU A 83 6.20 21.52 -12.49
C LEU A 83 6.88 22.66 -11.74
N SER A 84 6.44 23.88 -12.02
CA SER A 84 6.97 25.11 -11.42
C SER A 84 6.93 25.13 -9.90
N GLY A 85 5.94 24.46 -9.28
CA GLY A 85 5.80 24.20 -7.85
C GLY A 85 6.65 23.02 -7.34
N GLY A 86 7.52 22.47 -8.19
CA GLY A 86 8.46 21.41 -7.88
C GLY A 86 7.83 20.03 -7.77
N TRP A 87 8.55 19.11 -7.12
CA TRP A 87 8.14 17.71 -6.99
C TRP A 87 6.79 17.54 -6.27
N SER A 88 6.41 18.45 -5.36
CA SER A 88 5.15 18.38 -4.63
C SER A 88 3.97 18.97 -5.38
N GLU A 89 4.16 19.57 -6.57
CA GLU A 89 3.06 20.11 -7.36
C GLU A 89 2.05 19.01 -7.67
N GLN A 90 0.79 19.31 -7.42
CA GLN A 90 -0.32 18.40 -7.71
C GLN A 90 -0.56 18.38 -9.21
N ILE A 91 -0.67 17.17 -9.77
CA ILE A 91 -0.96 16.97 -11.19
C ILE A 91 -2.45 16.60 -11.29
N PRO A 92 -3.30 17.43 -11.91
CA PRO A 92 -4.73 17.12 -12.00
C PRO A 92 -4.98 15.86 -12.82
N ASP A 93 -5.79 14.94 -12.30
CA ASP A 93 -6.12 13.65 -12.94
C ASP A 93 -6.64 13.79 -14.36
N LEU A 94 -7.52 14.75 -14.61
CA LEU A 94 -8.12 15.01 -15.92
C LEU A 94 -7.11 15.47 -16.96
N SER A 95 -5.93 15.94 -16.52
CA SER A 95 -4.86 16.36 -17.41
C SER A 95 -3.95 15.20 -17.82
N VAL A 96 -4.18 13.99 -17.32
CA VAL A 96 -3.27 12.84 -17.48
C VAL A 96 -3.90 11.78 -18.38
N ASN A 97 -3.11 11.26 -19.32
CA ASN A 97 -3.53 10.17 -20.19
C ASN A 97 -3.28 8.82 -19.48
N TRP A 98 -4.28 8.36 -18.73
CA TRP A 98 -4.22 7.08 -18.03
C TRP A 98 -4.31 5.90 -18.97
N ASN A 99 -3.44 4.92 -18.76
CA ASN A 99 -3.42 3.65 -19.48
C ASN A 99 -3.58 2.52 -18.48
N LYS A 100 -4.30 1.47 -18.88
CA LYS A 100 -4.43 0.26 -18.06
C LYS A 100 -3.06 -0.38 -17.87
N LEU A 101 -2.69 -0.68 -16.63
CA LEU A 101 -1.50 -1.44 -16.33
C LEU A 101 -1.83 -2.94 -16.51
N PRO A 102 -1.04 -3.72 -17.28
CA PRO A 102 -1.37 -5.09 -17.62
C PRO A 102 -0.98 -6.06 -16.50
N VAL A 103 -1.52 -5.85 -15.29
CA VAL A 103 -1.34 -6.79 -14.17
C VAL A 103 -2.22 -8.02 -14.37
N THR A 104 -1.81 -9.14 -13.75
CA THR A 104 -2.65 -10.35 -13.69
C THR A 104 -3.93 -10.14 -12.89
N GLY A 105 -3.88 -9.28 -11.86
CA GLY A 105 -4.98 -9.11 -10.90
C GLY A 105 -5.14 -10.32 -9.96
N SER A 106 -4.14 -11.20 -9.90
CA SER A 106 -4.15 -12.37 -9.02
C SER A 106 -4.14 -11.93 -7.55
N PRO A 107 -4.92 -12.58 -6.66
CA PRO A 107 -4.78 -12.38 -5.22
C PRO A 107 -3.40 -12.80 -4.72
N PHE A 108 -2.97 -12.19 -3.61
CA PHE A 108 -1.73 -12.51 -2.90
C PHE A 108 -1.96 -12.63 -1.40
N GLU A 109 -1.04 -13.29 -0.68
CA GLU A 109 -1.06 -13.37 0.78
C GLU A 109 0.19 -12.74 1.38
N VAL A 110 -0.01 -11.95 2.43
CA VAL A 110 1.04 -11.36 3.26
C VAL A 110 1.03 -12.09 4.59
N HIS A 111 2.14 -12.74 4.92
CA HIS A 111 2.32 -13.45 6.17
C HIS A 111 3.11 -12.55 7.12
N LEU A 112 2.55 -12.32 8.30
CA LEU A 112 3.08 -11.46 9.35
C LEU A 112 3.72 -12.29 10.45
N ASN A 113 4.80 -11.77 11.03
CA ASN A 113 5.35 -12.29 12.26
C ASN A 113 4.33 -12.15 13.39
N TYR A 114 4.02 -13.24 14.08
CA TYR A 114 2.99 -13.27 15.13
C TYR A 114 3.31 -12.34 16.33
N THR A 115 4.59 -12.08 16.61
CA THR A 115 5.03 -11.28 17.76
C THR A 115 5.30 -9.82 17.42
N THR A 116 5.82 -9.53 16.22
CA THR A 116 6.22 -8.16 15.83
C THR A 116 5.24 -7.50 14.86
N GLY A 117 4.39 -8.28 14.18
CA GLY A 117 3.48 -7.79 13.13
C GLY A 117 4.19 -7.38 11.83
N GLN A 118 5.49 -7.63 11.69
CA GLN A 118 6.26 -7.33 10.48
C GLN A 118 5.93 -8.30 9.35
N VAL A 119 6.01 -7.84 8.10
CA VAL A 119 5.87 -8.70 6.92
C VAL A 119 7.06 -9.65 6.82
N GLU A 120 6.81 -10.96 6.89
CA GLU A 120 7.83 -11.99 6.73
C GLU A 120 7.86 -12.56 5.31
N ARG A 121 6.68 -12.81 4.72
CA ARG A 121 6.56 -13.45 3.41
C ARG A 121 5.41 -12.84 2.62
N LEU A 122 5.66 -12.70 1.31
CA LEU A 122 4.64 -12.40 0.31
C LEU A 122 4.48 -13.63 -0.57
N ILE A 123 3.29 -14.21 -0.59
CA ILE A 123 2.94 -15.38 -1.40
C ILE A 123 2.09 -14.90 -2.57
N VAL A 124 2.53 -15.20 -3.79
CA VAL A 124 1.86 -14.82 -5.04
C VAL A 124 1.67 -16.06 -5.92
N ASN A 125 0.76 -15.98 -6.89
CA ASN A 125 0.64 -17.02 -7.91
C ASN A 125 1.91 -17.08 -8.77
N VAL A 126 2.34 -18.28 -9.15
CA VAL A 126 3.53 -18.52 -9.99
C VAL A 126 3.46 -17.84 -11.37
N ALA A 127 2.26 -17.56 -11.87
CA ALA A 127 2.03 -16.85 -13.13
C ALA A 127 2.28 -15.33 -13.03
N VAL A 128 2.43 -14.78 -11.82
CA VAL A 128 2.70 -13.34 -11.63
C VAL A 128 4.16 -13.05 -11.97
N GLU A 129 4.37 -12.16 -12.93
CA GLU A 129 5.71 -11.76 -13.36
C GLU A 129 6.44 -10.95 -12.29
N LEU A 130 7.78 -11.03 -12.29
CA LEU A 130 8.61 -10.41 -11.24
C LEU A 130 8.40 -8.89 -11.10
N TRP A 131 8.11 -8.17 -12.18
CA TRP A 131 7.85 -6.72 -12.11
C TRP A 131 6.55 -6.41 -11.35
N GLU A 132 5.51 -7.23 -11.52
CA GLU A 132 4.23 -7.09 -10.80
C GLU A 132 4.44 -7.45 -9.32
N VAL A 133 5.24 -8.48 -9.01
CA VAL A 133 5.63 -8.80 -7.63
C VAL A 133 6.37 -7.63 -6.98
N ASN A 134 7.32 -7.00 -7.69
CA ASN A 134 8.07 -5.86 -7.16
C ASN A 134 7.18 -4.63 -6.95
N MET A 135 6.19 -4.43 -7.82
CA MET A 135 5.19 -3.39 -7.64
C MET A 135 4.35 -3.64 -6.39
N ILE A 136 3.85 -4.87 -6.19
CA ILE A 136 3.10 -5.24 -4.97
C ILE A 136 3.95 -4.99 -3.72
N LYS A 137 5.23 -5.38 -3.74
CA LYS A 137 6.17 -5.12 -2.63
C LYS A 137 6.43 -3.63 -2.37
N GLY A 138 6.34 -2.78 -3.38
CA GLY A 138 6.48 -1.33 -3.21
C GLY A 138 5.24 -0.66 -2.64
N ILE A 139 4.07 -1.30 -2.76
CA ILE A 139 2.80 -0.81 -2.20
C ILE A 139 2.62 -1.23 -0.74
N LEU A 140 3.08 -2.43 -0.39
CA LEU A 140 3.06 -2.98 0.98
C LEU A 140 4.16 -2.38 1.86
#